data_AF-A0A9P7DEI8-F1
#
_entry.id   AF-A0A9P7DEI8-F1
#
_cell.length_a   1.000
_cell.length_b   1.000
_cell.length_c   1.000
_cell.angle_alpha   90.00
_cell.angle_beta   90.00
_cell.angle_gamma   90.00
#
_symmetry.space_group_name_H-M   'P 1'
#
loop_
_entity.id
_entity.type
_entity.pdbx_description
1 polymer ?
#
loop_
_entity_poly.entity_id
_entity_poly.type
_entity_poly.pdbx_seq_one_letter_code
_entity_poly.pdbx_strand_id
1 'polypeptide(L)'
;HSFAVIRSAGSSAYNYVNPVMRDTVTTGNTGDRVTIRFITYNPGPWLLHCHIDWHLSAGLAIVFAEALEDVAALQPFNSKHRAL
;
A
#
# COMPACT_ATOMS: atom_id res chain seq x y z
N HIS A 1 3.90 1.18 -4.20
CA HIS A 1 5.06 0.54 -3.54
C HIS A 1 4.97 -0.96 -3.65
N SER A 2 6.10 -1.67 -3.72
CA SER A 2 6.16 -3.03 -3.18
C SER A 2 6.45 -2.95 -1.68
N PHE A 3 5.96 -3.91 -0.91
CA PHE A 3 6.18 -4.03 0.53
C PHE A 3 6.71 -5.41 0.91
N ALA A 4 7.45 -5.45 2.01
CA ALA A 4 7.88 -6.66 2.69
C ALA A 4 6.73 -7.21 3.54
N VAL A 5 6.35 -8.47 3.34
CA VAL A 5 5.39 -9.16 4.23
C VAL A 5 6.16 -9.72 5.42
N ILE A 6 6.21 -8.94 6.51
CA ILE A 6 6.91 -9.31 7.73
C ILE A 6 6.21 -10.47 8.43
N ARG A 7 4.87 -10.50 8.39
CA ARG A 7 4.07 -11.60 8.94
C ARG A 7 2.95 -11.93 7.98
N SER A 8 2.85 -13.19 7.55
CA SER A 8 1.81 -13.68 6.65
C SER A 8 0.60 -14.21 7.43
N ALA A 9 -0.55 -14.33 6.75
CA ALA A 9 -1.72 -15.04 7.27
C ALA A 9 -1.38 -16.51 7.56
N GLY A 10 -1.98 -17.09 8.61
CA GLY A 10 -1.69 -18.44 9.07
C GLY A 10 -0.34 -18.60 9.80
N SER A 11 0.39 -17.50 10.04
CA SER A 11 1.68 -17.52 10.74
C SER A 11 1.67 -16.61 11.97
N SER A 12 2.41 -17.03 13.00
CA SER A 12 2.71 -16.23 14.19
C SER A 12 4.11 -15.61 14.18
N ALA A 13 4.97 -16.03 13.25
CA ALA A 13 6.36 -15.58 13.16
C ALA A 13 6.49 -14.26 12.38
N TYR A 14 7.43 -13.42 12.81
CA TYR A 14 7.86 -12.23 12.07
C TYR A 14 9.19 -12.53 11.37
N ASN A 15 9.24 -12.35 10.05
CA ASN A 15 10.47 -12.44 9.25
C ASN A 15 11.03 -11.03 9.00
N TYR A 16 12.11 -10.69 9.69
CA TYR A 16 12.83 -9.42 9.51
C TYR A 16 14.12 -9.56 8.69
N VAL A 17 14.49 -10.77 8.25
CA VAL A 17 15.76 -11.04 7.57
C VAL A 17 15.57 -11.05 6.05
N ASN A 18 14.58 -11.80 5.56
CA ASN A 18 14.33 -11.98 4.13
C ASN A 18 12.84 -12.20 3.81
N PRO A 19 11.94 -11.27 4.23
CA PRO A 19 10.52 -11.37 3.91
C PRO A 19 10.27 -11.30 2.40
N VAL A 20 9.19 -11.93 1.94
CA VAL A 20 8.75 -11.82 0.54
C VAL A 20 8.33 -10.37 0.24
N MET A 21 8.74 -9.88 -0.93
CA MET A 21 8.35 -8.56 -1.46
C MET A 21 7.19 -8.72 -2.45
N ARG A 22 6.11 -7.97 -2.28
CA ARG A 22 4.93 -7.97 -3.17
C ARG A 22 4.09 -6.70 -3.01
N ASP A 23 3.00 -6.57 -3.75
CA ASP A 23 2.07 -5.41 -3.72
C ASP A 23 0.65 -5.75 -3.24
N THR A 24 0.28 -7.03 -3.25
CA THR A 24 -1.03 -7.51 -2.78
C THR A 24 -0.83 -8.67 -1.83
N VAL A 25 -1.41 -8.64 -0.63
CA VAL A 25 -1.32 -9.72 0.36
C VAL A 25 -2.69 -9.98 0.99
N THR A 26 -3.04 -11.25 1.21
CA THR A 26 -4.24 -11.60 1.99
C THR A 26 -4.05 -11.18 3.44
N THR A 27 -5.07 -10.58 4.07
CA THR A 27 -5.06 -10.27 5.50
C THR A 27 -5.40 -11.47 6.38
N GLY A 28 -5.81 -12.59 5.78
CA GLY A 28 -6.15 -13.82 6.49
C GLY A 28 -7.56 -13.82 7.08
N ASN A 29 -7.76 -14.67 8.08
CA ASN A 29 -9.01 -14.83 8.83
C ASN A 29 -8.91 -14.17 10.20
N THR A 30 -10.01 -14.22 10.97
CA THR A 30 -10.01 -13.79 12.38
C THR A 30 -8.88 -14.46 13.16
N GLY A 31 -8.04 -13.64 13.80
CA GLY A 31 -6.86 -14.09 14.56
C GLY A 31 -5.53 -13.90 13.83
N ASP A 32 -5.55 -13.79 12.50
CA ASP A 32 -4.37 -13.43 11.72
C ASP A 32 -3.97 -11.97 11.94
N ARG A 33 -2.66 -11.69 11.86
CA ARG A 33 -2.08 -10.36 12.05
C ARG A 33 -1.02 -10.10 11.01
N VAL A 34 -1.47 -9.94 9.77
CA VAL A 34 -0.58 -9.65 8.64
C VAL A 34 0.06 -8.30 8.85
N THR A 35 1.39 -8.25 8.69
CA THR A 35 2.19 -7.04 8.92
C THR A 35 3.07 -6.77 7.71
N ILE A 36 3.00 -5.56 7.17
CA ILE A 36 3.81 -5.11 6.03
C ILE A 36 4.77 -4.00 6.45
N ARG A 37 5.90 -3.89 5.75
CA ARG A 37 6.81 -2.74 5.81
C ARG A 37 7.14 -2.27 4.40
N PHE A 38 7.21 -0.96 4.22
CA PHE A 38 7.67 -0.34 2.98
C PHE A 38 8.50 0.89 3.33
N ILE A 39 9.27 1.36 2.36
CA ILE A 39 10.07 2.58 2.46
C ILE A 39 9.33 3.67 1.69
N THR A 40 9.21 4.84 2.30
CA THR A 40 8.65 6.05 1.69
C THR A 40 9.75 6.77 0.91
N TYR A 41 9.87 6.47 -0.38
CA TYR A 41 10.83 7.09 -1.30
C TYR A 41 10.16 7.61 -2.58
N ASN A 42 8.84 7.66 -2.61
CA ASN A 42 8.04 7.98 -3.79
C ASN A 42 6.90 8.94 -3.39
N PRO A 43 7.16 10.27 -3.34
CA PRO A 43 6.17 11.25 -2.92
C PRO A 43 4.90 11.21 -3.77
N GLY A 44 3.74 11.16 -3.12
CA GLY A 44 2.44 11.11 -3.79
C GLY A 44 1.29 10.56 -2.94
N PRO A 45 0.05 10.68 -3.44
CA PRO A 45 -1.10 9.98 -2.87
C PRO A 45 -1.12 8.52 -3.33
N TRP A 46 -0.96 7.58 -2.41
CA TRP A 46 -0.95 6.13 -2.69
C TRP A 46 -2.16 5.44 -2.08
N LEU A 47 -2.97 4.80 -2.93
CA LEU A 47 -4.13 4.03 -2.50
C LEU A 47 -3.71 2.71 -1.82
N LEU A 48 -4.27 2.44 -0.65
CA LEU A 48 -4.24 1.12 -0.02
C LEU A 48 -5.69 0.68 0.18
N HIS A 49 -6.07 -0.47 -0.38
CA HIS A 49 -7.44 -0.94 -0.33
C HIS A 49 -7.54 -2.47 -0.37
N CYS A 50 -8.73 -2.98 -0.07
CA CYS A 50 -9.06 -4.36 -0.41
C CYS A 50 -9.23 -4.49 -1.92
N HIS A 51 -8.51 -5.40 -2.55
CA HIS A 51 -8.55 -5.57 -4.01
C HIS A 51 -9.81 -6.34 -4.52
N ILE A 52 -10.74 -6.66 -3.62
CA ILE A 52 -12.06 -7.13 -4.00
C ILE A 52 -12.89 -5.90 -4.40
N ASP A 53 -13.25 -5.82 -5.68
CA ASP A 53 -13.76 -4.59 -6.30
C ASP A 53 -15.04 -4.04 -5.64
N TRP A 54 -15.94 -4.94 -5.23
CA TRP A 54 -17.15 -4.54 -4.49
C TRP A 54 -16.87 -4.07 -3.05
N HIS A 55 -15.78 -4.53 -2.41
CA HIS A 55 -15.36 -3.98 -1.10
C HIS A 55 -14.70 -2.61 -1.27
N LEU A 56 -13.90 -2.41 -2.32
CA LEU A 56 -13.36 -1.10 -2.68
C LEU A 56 -14.49 -0.10 -2.92
N SER A 57 -15.49 -0.49 -3.73
CA SER A 57 -16.66 0.33 -4.03
C SER A 57 -17.49 0.65 -2.78
N ALA A 58 -17.52 -0.25 -1.80
CA ALA A 58 -18.15 -0.03 -0.50
C ALA A 58 -17.29 0.83 0.48
N GLY A 59 -16.10 1.27 0.06
CA GLY A 59 -15.25 2.21 0.80
C GLY A 59 -14.13 1.57 1.62
N LEU A 60 -13.79 0.29 1.42
CA LEU A 60 -12.69 -0.37 2.14
C LEU A 60 -11.31 0.05 1.56
N ALA A 61 -10.98 1.33 1.73
CA ALA A 61 -9.78 1.97 1.21
C ALA A 61 -9.30 3.12 2.11
N ILE A 62 -8.00 3.40 2.07
CA ILE A 62 -7.36 4.60 2.60
C ILE A 62 -6.32 5.12 1.61
N VAL A 63 -5.84 6.35 1.81
CA VAL A 63 -4.76 6.94 1.03
C VAL A 63 -3.59 7.29 1.95
N PHE A 64 -2.40 6.84 1.61
CA PHE A 64 -1.16 7.38 2.17
C PHE A 64 -0.80 8.65 1.42
N ALA A 65 -0.76 9.77 2.13
CA ALA A 65 -0.26 11.04 1.60
C ALA A 65 1.25 11.13 1.90
N GLU A 66 2.07 10.58 1.02
CA GLU A 66 3.53 10.48 1.22
C GLU A 66 4.25 11.75 0.77
N ALA A 67 5.01 12.37 1.69
CA ALA A 67 5.86 13.54 1.43
C ALA A 67 5.15 14.63 0.60
N LEU A 68 3.98 15.07 1.07
CA LEU A 68 3.09 15.97 0.35
C LEU A 68 3.77 17.26 -0.13
N GLU A 69 4.70 17.78 0.66
CA GLU A 69 5.50 18.97 0.34
C GLU A 69 6.36 18.80 -0.93
N ASP A 70 6.77 17.58 -1.25
CA ASP A 70 7.65 17.30 -2.39
C ASP A 70 6.89 16.93 -3.67
N VAL A 71 5.59 16.60 -3.55
CA VAL A 71 4.78 16.09 -4.66
C VAL A 71 4.77 17.05 -5.85
N ALA A 72 4.53 18.35 -5.62
CA ALA A 72 4.45 19.31 -6.71
C ALA A 72 5.78 19.48 -7.47
N ALA A 73 6.91 19.32 -6.78
CA ALA A 73 8.23 19.44 -7.38
C ALA A 73 8.66 18.18 -8.14
N LEU A 74 8.35 16.99 -7.60
CA LEU A 74 8.80 15.70 -8.13
C LEU A 74 7.81 15.03 -9.08
N GLN A 75 6.52 15.39 -8.99
CA GLN A 75 5.44 14.87 -9.82
C GLN A 75 4.68 16.05 -10.48
N PRO A 76 5.35 16.84 -11.35
CA PRO A 76 4.73 18.01 -11.95
C PRO A 76 3.56 17.58 -12.83
N PHE A 77 2.42 18.26 -12.67
CA PHE A 77 1.26 18.04 -13.54
C PHE A 77 1.64 18.33 -15.00
N ASN A 78 1.50 17.33 -15.86
CA ASN A 78 1.54 17.53 -17.30
C ASN A 78 0.17 18.06 -17.76
N SER A 79 0.16 19.26 -18.34
CA SER A 79 -1.04 19.96 -18.82
C SER A 79 -1.86 19.18 -19.87
N LYS A 80 -1.31 18.11 -20.46
CA LYS A 80 -2.02 17.20 -21.37
C LYS A 80 -2.93 16.17 -20.67
N HIS A 81 -2.84 16.00 -19.35
CA HIS A 81 -3.65 15.06 -18.57
C HIS A 81 -4.62 15.77 -17.64
N ARG A 82 -5.16 16.93 -18.05
CA ARG A 82 -6.32 17.52 -17.38
C ARG A 82 -7.46 16.50 -17.45
N ALA A 83 -7.78 15.89 -16.32
CA ALA A 83 -9.07 15.27 -16.12
C ALA A 83 -10.13 16.34 -16.44
N LEU A 84 -11.06 15.97 -17.31
CA LEU A 84 -12.17 16.80 -17.80
C LEU A 84 -12.95 17.43 -16.63
#